data_AF-A0A963KMQ7-F1
#
_entry.id   AF-A0A963KMQ7-F1
#
_cell.length_a   1.000
_cell.length_b   1.000
_cell.length_c   1.000
_cell.angle_alpha   90.00
_cell.angle_beta   90.00
_cell.angle_gamma   90.00
#
_symmetry.space_group_name_H-M   'P 1'
#
loop_
_entity.id
_entity.type
_entity.pdbx_description
1 polymer ?
#
loop_
_entity_poly.entity_id
_entity_poly.type
_entity_poly.pdbx_seq_one_letter_code
_entity_poly.pdbx_strand_id
1 'polypeptide(L)'
;MLGTSQGGWICARMAMLAPQTIKGIIPLGTSMDYESPQSQQLGCWNGYDFLTPSIEELARPVADDWQLATEFCDGVLQAGLGDTVSPQQRDFWRATMKKNYAGDAGRRRLRMCAINLRDRDGLYGRLDGVRCPVLWMHGTEDTVYSVANAEAGIAKFTASAQAKLEVVQGGQHFLSASDPGAVNAACVAFLQAWNT
;
A
#
# COMPACT_ATOMS: atom_id res chain seq x y z
N MET A 1 5.72 12.97 3.69
CA MET A 1 5.61 11.92 2.66
C MET A 1 4.30 11.19 2.86
N LEU A 2 3.55 10.91 1.80
CA LEU A 2 2.32 10.12 1.85
C LEU A 2 2.48 8.92 0.93
N GLY A 3 1.99 7.76 1.35
CA GLY A 3 2.06 6.56 0.52
C GLY A 3 1.01 5.51 0.88
N THR A 4 0.39 4.95 -0.15
CA THR A 4 -0.63 3.89 -0.03
C THR A 4 0.00 2.52 -0.22
N SER A 5 -0.40 1.53 0.58
CA SER A 5 0.04 0.13 0.43
C SER A 5 1.58 0.04 0.44
N GLN A 6 2.22 -0.53 -0.59
CA GLN A 6 3.68 -0.51 -0.75
C GLN A 6 4.31 0.88 -0.58
N GLY A 7 3.62 1.94 -1.01
CA GLY A 7 4.07 3.31 -0.85
C GLY A 7 4.20 3.74 0.61
N GLY A 8 3.30 3.28 1.49
CA GLY A 8 3.38 3.56 2.93
C GLY A 8 4.62 2.93 3.56
N TRP A 9 4.96 1.73 3.11
CA TRP A 9 6.16 1.01 3.49
C TRP A 9 7.44 1.71 3.04
N ILE A 10 7.44 2.20 1.80
CA ILE A 10 8.52 3.03 1.25
C ILE A 10 8.67 4.32 2.07
N CYS A 11 7.56 4.97 2.46
CA CYS A 11 7.61 6.16 3.32
C CYS A 11 8.31 5.88 4.66
N ALA A 12 7.97 4.78 5.32
CA ALA A 12 8.61 4.39 6.59
C ALA A 12 10.11 4.12 6.39
N ARG A 13 10.49 3.40 5.33
CA ARG A 13 11.90 3.17 4.98
C ARG A 13 12.66 4.47 4.73
N MET A 14 12.08 5.40 3.98
CA MET A 14 12.68 6.72 3.75
C MET A 14 12.85 7.51 5.05
N ALA A 15 11.88 7.45 5.96
CA ALA A 15 11.97 8.12 7.26
C ALA A 15 13.08 7.54 8.15
N MET A 16 13.33 6.23 8.08
CA MET A 16 14.45 5.58 8.80
C MET A 16 15.81 5.92 8.18
N LEU A 17 15.90 5.96 6.85
CA LEU A 17 17.16 6.20 6.14
C LEU A 17 17.58 7.68 6.15
N ALA A 18 16.62 8.60 6.14
CA ALA A 18 16.86 10.03 6.09
C ALA A 18 16.03 10.80 7.14
N PRO A 19 16.22 10.52 8.45
CA PRO A 19 15.38 11.06 9.52
C PRO A 19 15.46 12.59 9.65
N GLN A 20 16.52 13.21 9.12
CA GLN A 20 16.67 14.67 9.10
C GLN A 20 15.91 15.35 7.95
N THR A 21 15.64 14.58 6.88
CA THR A 21 14.96 15.06 5.67
C THR A 21 13.45 14.86 5.77
N ILE A 22 13.01 13.70 6.26
CA ILE A 22 11.58 13.39 6.33
C ILE A 22 10.97 14.02 7.58
N LYS A 23 10.11 15.03 7.38
CA LYS A 23 9.43 15.77 8.47
C LYS A 23 8.15 15.11 8.98
N GLY A 24 7.63 14.10 8.27
CA GLY A 24 6.45 13.35 8.67
C GLY A 24 6.04 12.35 7.60
N ILE A 25 5.40 11.25 8.01
CA ILE A 25 4.88 10.23 7.10
C ILE A 25 3.39 10.00 7.30
N ILE A 26 2.69 9.77 6.20
CA ILE A 26 1.26 9.46 6.15
C ILE A 26 1.06 8.12 5.39
N PRO A 27 1.30 6.97 6.05
CA PRO A 27 0.99 5.67 5.47
C PRO A 27 -0.53 5.44 5.39
N LEU A 28 -1.01 4.98 4.23
CA LEU A 28 -2.43 4.65 3.99
C LEU A 28 -2.58 3.17 3.64
N GLY A 29 -3.55 2.46 4.22
CA GLY A 29 -3.92 1.10 3.80
C GLY A 29 -2.71 0.18 3.59
N THR A 30 -1.85 0.07 4.60
CA THR A 30 -0.54 -0.58 4.47
C THR A 30 -0.28 -1.55 5.61
N SER A 31 0.92 -2.14 5.65
CA SER A 31 1.46 -2.90 6.76
C SER A 31 2.89 -2.42 7.02
N MET A 32 3.44 -2.68 8.21
CA MET A 32 4.87 -2.50 8.49
C MET A 32 5.61 -3.83 8.66
N ASP A 33 4.95 -4.94 8.36
CA ASP A 33 5.56 -6.26 8.25
C ASP A 33 5.50 -6.75 6.80
N TYR A 34 6.21 -7.84 6.53
CA TYR A 34 5.89 -8.68 5.37
C TYR A 34 4.60 -9.46 5.65
N GLU A 35 4.07 -10.22 4.70
CA GLU A 35 2.90 -11.09 4.91
C GLU A 35 3.24 -12.32 5.76
N SER A 36 3.76 -12.09 6.97
CA SER A 36 4.16 -13.08 7.96
C SER A 36 2.98 -13.90 8.46
N PRO A 37 3.21 -15.08 9.09
CA PRO A 37 2.14 -15.85 9.72
C PRO A 37 1.35 -15.04 10.76
N GLN A 38 2.01 -14.12 11.47
CA GLN A 38 1.35 -13.23 12.42
C GLN A 38 0.43 -12.23 11.71
N SER A 39 0.90 -11.61 10.62
CA SER A 39 0.08 -10.70 9.80
C SER A 39 -1.18 -11.40 9.29
N GLN A 40 -1.04 -12.64 8.80
CA GLN A 40 -2.18 -13.45 8.34
C GLN A 40 -3.13 -13.83 9.48
N GLN A 41 -2.63 -14.16 10.67
CA GLN A 41 -3.47 -14.40 11.85
C GLN A 41 -4.27 -13.15 12.28
N LEU A 42 -3.78 -11.96 11.96
CA LEU A 42 -4.48 -10.70 12.17
C LEU A 42 -5.51 -10.40 11.07
N GLY A 43 -5.69 -11.30 10.09
CA GLY A 43 -6.67 -11.15 9.01
C GLY A 43 -6.15 -10.44 7.77
N CYS A 44 -4.82 -10.27 7.62
CA CYS A 44 -4.24 -9.81 6.36
C CYS A 44 -4.21 -10.93 5.31
N TRP A 45 -4.17 -10.53 4.06
CA TRP A 45 -4.03 -11.44 2.91
C TRP A 45 -2.76 -12.31 2.95
N ASN A 46 -2.80 -13.45 2.25
CA ASN A 46 -1.61 -14.23 1.94
C ASN A 46 -0.98 -13.72 0.63
N GLY A 47 -0.10 -12.72 0.75
CA GLY A 47 0.60 -12.14 -0.39
C GLY A 47 1.53 -13.13 -1.12
N TYR A 48 2.03 -14.16 -0.44
CA TYR A 48 2.88 -15.19 -1.07
C TYR A 48 2.08 -16.00 -2.10
N ASP A 49 0.94 -16.56 -1.67
CA ASP A 49 0.08 -17.37 -2.54
C ASP A 49 -0.53 -16.51 -3.65
N PHE A 50 -0.89 -15.26 -3.34
CA PHE A 50 -1.47 -14.34 -4.32
C PHE A 50 -0.48 -13.94 -5.42
N LEU A 51 0.77 -13.59 -5.05
CA LEU A 51 1.73 -13.01 -6.00
C LEU A 51 2.55 -14.05 -6.75
N THR A 52 2.73 -15.25 -6.20
CA THR A 52 3.59 -16.28 -6.81
C THR A 52 3.16 -16.67 -8.23
N PRO A 53 1.87 -16.98 -8.50
CA PRO A 53 1.42 -17.30 -9.86
C PRO A 53 1.72 -16.17 -10.86
N SER A 54 1.46 -14.92 -10.48
CA SER A 54 1.77 -13.76 -11.34
C SER A 54 3.27 -13.57 -11.56
N ILE A 55 4.10 -13.76 -10.54
CA ILE A 55 5.57 -13.62 -10.66
C ILE A 55 6.15 -14.68 -11.62
N GLU A 56 5.66 -15.91 -11.53
CA GLU A 56 6.05 -17.03 -12.39
C GLU A 56 5.57 -16.82 -13.82
N GLU A 57 4.30 -16.46 -14.01
CA GLU A 57 3.75 -16.13 -15.32
C GLU A 57 4.53 -15.01 -15.99
N LEU A 58 4.74 -13.91 -15.26
CA LEU A 58 5.44 -12.74 -15.74
C LEU A 58 6.94 -13.01 -15.92
N ALA A 59 7.51 -14.14 -15.50
CA ALA A 59 8.91 -14.48 -15.77
C ALA A 59 9.14 -14.89 -17.24
N ARG A 60 8.09 -15.37 -17.91
CA ARG A 60 8.16 -15.87 -19.29
C ARG A 60 8.35 -14.73 -20.29
N PRO A 61 9.03 -14.96 -21.43
CA PRO A 61 9.05 -14.02 -22.54
C PRO A 61 7.64 -13.76 -23.07
N VAL A 62 7.41 -12.56 -23.62
CA VAL A 62 6.12 -12.15 -24.18
C VAL A 62 6.31 -11.56 -25.57
N ALA A 63 5.25 -11.55 -26.38
CA ALA A 63 5.24 -10.87 -27.68
C ALA A 63 5.28 -9.34 -27.53
N ASP A 64 5.64 -8.64 -28.60
CA ASP A 64 5.78 -7.18 -28.61
C ASP A 64 4.46 -6.46 -28.29
N ASP A 65 3.32 -7.05 -28.66
CA ASP A 65 1.97 -6.54 -28.45
C ASP A 65 1.35 -6.99 -27.12
N TRP A 66 2.13 -7.64 -26.23
CA TRP A 66 1.63 -8.12 -24.95
C TRP A 66 0.96 -7.02 -24.12
N GLN A 67 -0.18 -7.38 -23.54
CA GLN A 67 -0.97 -6.54 -22.65
C GLN A 67 -1.23 -7.28 -21.34
N LEU A 68 -1.34 -6.49 -20.26
CA LEU A 68 -1.77 -7.01 -18.98
C LEU A 68 -3.18 -7.61 -19.08
N ALA A 69 -3.37 -8.78 -18.46
CA ALA A 69 -4.66 -9.46 -18.39
C ALA A 69 -5.73 -8.57 -17.75
N THR A 70 -6.95 -8.61 -18.27
CA THR A 70 -8.07 -7.83 -17.73
C THR A 70 -8.43 -8.30 -16.32
N GLU A 71 -8.34 -9.60 -16.10
CA GLU A 71 -8.61 -10.29 -14.83
C GLU A 71 -7.65 -9.81 -13.74
N PHE A 72 -6.37 -9.61 -14.09
CA PHE A 72 -5.40 -9.01 -13.16
C PHE A 72 -5.79 -7.57 -12.81
N CYS A 73 -6.17 -6.76 -13.80
CA CYS A 73 -6.63 -5.39 -13.57
C CYS A 73 -7.86 -5.37 -12.64
N ASP A 74 -8.83 -6.26 -12.88
CA ASP A 74 -10.04 -6.35 -12.07
C ASP A 74 -9.75 -6.85 -10.65
N GLY A 75 -8.82 -7.79 -10.48
CA GLY A 75 -8.37 -8.24 -9.16
C GLY A 75 -7.74 -7.13 -8.35
N VAL A 76 -6.88 -6.30 -8.96
CA VAL A 76 -6.29 -5.12 -8.31
C VAL A 76 -7.36 -4.10 -7.92
N LEU A 77 -8.34 -3.85 -8.79
CA LEU A 77 -9.44 -2.92 -8.49
C LEU A 77 -10.33 -3.44 -7.37
N GLN A 78 -10.64 -4.73 -7.38
CA GLN A 78 -11.43 -5.38 -6.34
C GLN A 78 -10.74 -5.27 -4.97
N ALA A 79 -9.45 -5.62 -4.91
CA ALA A 79 -8.68 -5.51 -3.67
C ALA A 79 -8.55 -4.05 -3.20
N GLY A 80 -8.46 -3.12 -4.15
CA GLY A 80 -8.22 -1.71 -3.91
C GLY A 80 -9.43 -0.89 -3.48
N LEU A 81 -10.58 -1.10 -4.13
CA LEU A 81 -11.75 -0.22 -4.06
C LEU A 81 -13.06 -0.98 -3.76
N GLY A 82 -12.98 -2.31 -3.61
CA GLY A 82 -14.15 -3.17 -3.42
C GLY A 82 -15.14 -3.09 -4.58
N ASP A 83 -16.41 -3.31 -4.27
CA ASP A 83 -17.51 -3.35 -5.26
C ASP A 83 -18.04 -1.97 -5.65
N THR A 84 -17.43 -0.89 -5.15
CA THR A 84 -17.94 0.48 -5.31
C THR A 84 -17.52 1.16 -6.62
N VAL A 85 -16.68 0.49 -7.43
CA VAL A 85 -16.14 1.05 -8.68
C VAL A 85 -17.18 1.02 -9.79
N SER A 86 -17.55 2.19 -10.31
CA SER A 86 -18.46 2.28 -11.46
C SER A 86 -17.84 1.66 -12.73
N PRO A 87 -18.64 1.23 -13.72
CA PRO A 87 -18.12 0.68 -14.97
C PRO A 87 -17.14 1.63 -15.68
N GLN A 88 -17.44 2.93 -15.69
CA GLN A 88 -16.57 3.95 -16.29
C GLN A 88 -15.22 4.05 -15.58
N GLN A 89 -15.21 4.04 -14.24
CA GLN A 89 -13.96 4.05 -13.47
C GLN A 89 -13.15 2.77 -13.69
N ARG A 90 -13.84 1.62 -13.78
CA ARG A 90 -13.21 0.33 -14.05
C ARG A 90 -12.51 0.36 -15.41
N ASP A 91 -13.19 0.85 -16.46
CA ASP A 91 -12.61 0.94 -17.79
C ASP A 91 -11.44 1.93 -17.85
N PHE A 92 -11.55 3.08 -17.17
CA PHE A 92 -10.46 4.04 -17.02
C PHE A 92 -9.22 3.40 -16.40
N TRP A 93 -9.38 2.68 -15.28
CA TRP A 93 -8.26 2.07 -14.57
C TRP A 93 -7.68 0.87 -15.31
N ARG A 94 -8.50 0.06 -15.97
CA ARG A 94 -8.03 -1.01 -16.88
C ARG A 94 -7.15 -0.42 -17.99
N ALA A 95 -7.62 0.63 -18.67
CA ALA A 95 -6.85 1.29 -19.72
C ALA A 95 -5.53 1.87 -19.18
N THR A 96 -5.58 2.51 -18.01
CA THR A 96 -4.39 3.09 -17.35
C THR A 96 -3.36 2.02 -16.99
N MET A 97 -3.78 0.91 -16.38
CA MET A 97 -2.89 -0.19 -16.00
C MET A 97 -2.31 -0.89 -17.23
N LYS A 98 -3.13 -1.21 -18.24
CA LYS A 98 -2.65 -1.82 -19.49
C LYS A 98 -1.65 -0.94 -20.21
N LYS A 99 -1.89 0.37 -20.27
CA LYS A 99 -0.93 1.33 -20.84
C LYS A 99 0.39 1.37 -20.05
N ASN A 100 0.32 1.41 -18.72
CA ASN A 100 1.52 1.46 -17.88
C ASN A 100 2.35 0.17 -17.97
N TYR A 101 1.67 -0.97 -18.07
CA TYR A 101 2.28 -2.30 -18.13
C TYR A 101 2.18 -2.90 -19.54
N ALA A 102 2.36 -2.12 -20.60
CA ALA A 102 2.36 -2.62 -21.98
C ALA A 102 3.74 -3.18 -22.39
N GLY A 103 3.71 -4.24 -23.19
CA GLY A 103 4.90 -4.87 -23.76
C GLY A 103 5.87 -5.43 -22.72
N ASP A 104 7.05 -5.85 -23.18
CA ASP A 104 8.05 -6.52 -22.35
C ASP A 104 8.63 -5.61 -21.24
N ALA A 105 8.74 -4.29 -21.50
CA ALA A 105 9.14 -3.32 -20.47
C ALA A 105 8.09 -3.21 -19.35
N GLY A 106 6.81 -3.17 -19.71
CA GLY A 106 5.69 -3.16 -18.75
C GLY A 106 5.63 -4.45 -17.94
N ARG A 107 5.75 -5.61 -18.59
CA ARG A 107 5.83 -6.92 -17.93
C ARG A 107 6.95 -6.97 -16.89
N ARG A 108 8.18 -6.59 -17.28
CA ARG A 108 9.33 -6.58 -16.35
C ARG A 108 9.07 -5.67 -15.16
N ARG A 109 8.51 -4.47 -15.38
CA ARG A 109 8.17 -3.52 -14.31
C ARG A 109 7.18 -4.15 -13.34
N LEU A 110 6.07 -4.72 -13.82
CA LEU A 110 5.06 -5.35 -12.98
C LEU A 110 5.66 -6.50 -12.17
N ARG A 111 6.46 -7.36 -12.82
CA ARG A 111 7.14 -8.46 -12.15
C ARG A 111 8.03 -7.98 -11.01
N MET A 112 8.82 -6.92 -11.24
CA MET A 112 9.68 -6.36 -10.20
C MET A 112 8.87 -5.78 -9.04
N CYS A 113 7.75 -5.10 -9.30
CA CYS A 113 6.84 -4.63 -8.24
C CYS A 113 6.27 -5.81 -7.44
N ALA A 114 5.85 -6.89 -8.10
CA ALA A 114 5.29 -8.07 -7.45
C ALA A 114 6.34 -8.81 -6.59
N ILE A 115 7.56 -9.01 -7.11
CA ILE A 115 8.67 -9.59 -6.35
C ILE A 115 9.01 -8.73 -5.14
N ASN A 116 9.14 -7.41 -5.33
CA ASN A 116 9.44 -6.50 -4.23
C ASN A 116 8.35 -6.44 -3.18
N LEU A 117 7.09 -6.70 -3.54
CA LEU A 117 6.03 -6.86 -2.56
C LEU A 117 6.18 -8.22 -1.85
N ARG A 118 6.21 -9.33 -2.57
CA ARG A 118 6.24 -10.68 -1.99
C ARG A 118 7.46 -10.96 -1.11
N ASP A 119 8.65 -10.58 -1.58
CA ASP A 119 9.94 -11.04 -1.03
C ASP A 119 10.60 -10.00 -0.11
N ARG A 120 9.87 -8.95 0.27
CA ARG A 120 10.39 -7.92 1.19
C ARG A 120 10.54 -8.46 2.61
N ASP A 121 11.48 -7.88 3.36
CA ASP A 121 11.61 -8.10 4.79
C ASP A 121 10.48 -7.41 5.59
N GLY A 122 10.40 -7.63 6.90
CA GLY A 122 9.51 -6.87 7.81
C GLY A 122 10.21 -5.66 8.43
N LEU A 123 9.51 -4.56 8.72
CA LEU A 123 10.13 -3.35 9.30
C LEU A 123 10.10 -3.29 10.83
N TYR A 124 9.31 -4.13 11.51
CA TYR A 124 9.05 -3.98 12.95
C TYR A 124 10.29 -3.78 13.83
N GLY A 125 11.37 -4.51 13.57
CA GLY A 125 12.63 -4.38 14.32
C GLY A 125 13.44 -3.12 14.04
N ARG A 126 12.98 -2.22 13.16
CA ARG A 126 13.65 -0.98 12.75
C ARG A 126 12.76 0.26 12.92
N LEU A 127 11.48 0.09 13.24
CA LEU A 127 10.53 1.22 13.32
C LEU A 127 10.85 2.19 14.46
N ASP A 128 11.62 1.74 15.46
CA ASP A 128 12.26 2.57 16.47
C ASP A 128 13.33 3.51 15.89
N GLY A 129 13.62 3.46 14.58
CA GLY A 129 14.44 4.41 13.82
C GLY A 129 13.66 5.58 13.23
N VAL A 130 12.32 5.51 13.18
CA VAL A 130 11.48 6.62 12.70
C VAL A 130 11.36 7.68 13.81
N ARG A 131 11.82 8.90 13.55
CA ARG A 131 11.79 10.03 14.50
C ARG A 131 10.67 11.03 14.22
N CYS A 132 10.28 11.18 12.96
CA CYS A 132 9.25 12.13 12.56
C CYS A 132 7.85 11.66 13.02
N PRO A 133 6.86 12.57 13.08
CA PRO A 133 5.46 12.22 13.28
C PRO A 133 4.93 11.26 12.20
N VAL A 134 4.00 10.40 12.61
CA VAL A 134 3.35 9.37 11.80
C VAL A 134 1.84 9.52 11.95
N LEU A 135 1.15 9.76 10.84
CA LEU A 135 -0.30 9.64 10.73
C LEU A 135 -0.61 8.43 9.84
N TRP A 136 -0.91 7.29 10.44
CA TRP A 136 -1.40 6.14 9.71
C TRP A 136 -2.92 6.24 9.55
N MET A 137 -3.42 6.15 8.33
CA MET A 137 -4.86 6.03 8.09
C MET A 137 -5.21 4.67 7.50
N HIS A 138 -6.28 4.04 8.01
CA HIS A 138 -6.64 2.69 7.62
C HIS A 138 -8.15 2.52 7.43
N GLY A 139 -8.55 1.84 6.36
CA GLY A 139 -9.94 1.55 6.05
C GLY A 139 -10.45 0.30 6.78
N THR A 140 -11.71 0.30 7.19
CA THR A 140 -12.35 -0.87 7.84
C THR A 140 -12.75 -1.97 6.86
N GLU A 141 -12.93 -1.62 5.58
CA GLU A 141 -13.24 -2.55 4.49
C GLU A 141 -11.99 -2.87 3.64
N ASP A 142 -10.78 -2.56 4.15
CA ASP A 142 -9.53 -2.98 3.53
C ASP A 142 -9.40 -4.51 3.60
N THR A 143 -9.54 -5.17 2.44
CA THR A 143 -9.46 -6.63 2.30
C THR A 143 -8.04 -7.17 2.21
N VAL A 144 -7.04 -6.28 2.11
CA VAL A 144 -5.62 -6.64 1.99
C VAL A 144 -4.97 -6.65 3.38
N TYR A 145 -5.19 -5.59 4.15
CA TYR A 145 -4.66 -5.44 5.50
C TYR A 145 -5.76 -5.07 6.49
N SER A 146 -5.81 -5.75 7.63
CA SER A 146 -6.82 -5.48 8.65
C SER A 146 -6.48 -4.27 9.53
N VAL A 147 -7.50 -3.71 10.19
CA VAL A 147 -7.31 -2.69 11.25
C VAL A 147 -6.47 -3.24 12.40
N ALA A 148 -6.68 -4.50 12.81
CA ALA A 148 -5.89 -5.13 13.88
C ALA A 148 -4.38 -5.18 13.54
N ASN A 149 -4.03 -5.38 12.27
CA ASN A 149 -2.65 -5.29 11.82
C ASN A 149 -2.10 -3.86 11.89
N ALA A 150 -2.91 -2.86 11.53
CA ALA A 150 -2.53 -1.45 11.66
C ALA A 150 -2.33 -1.05 13.14
N GLU A 151 -3.20 -1.51 14.04
CA GLU A 151 -3.07 -1.29 15.50
C GLU A 151 -1.80 -1.93 16.06
N ALA A 152 -1.49 -3.16 15.67
CA ALA A 152 -0.25 -3.82 16.06
C ALA A 152 1.00 -3.11 15.50
N GLY A 153 0.91 -2.61 14.27
CA GLY A 153 2.00 -1.92 13.58
C GLY A 153 2.29 -0.52 14.12
N ILE A 154 1.26 0.30 14.38
CA ILE A 154 1.44 1.68 14.85
C ILE A 154 2.15 1.73 16.21
N ALA A 155 1.90 0.72 17.07
CA ALA A 155 2.53 0.61 18.38
C ALA A 155 4.06 0.41 18.32
N LYS A 156 4.62 0.06 17.15
CA LYS A 156 6.06 -0.15 16.96
C LYS A 156 6.84 1.14 16.66
N PHE A 157 6.17 2.26 16.39
CA PHE A 157 6.82 3.56 16.18
C PHE A 157 7.19 4.24 17.50
N THR A 158 7.92 3.54 18.36
CA THR A 158 8.19 3.92 19.77
C THR A 158 9.03 5.17 19.93
N ALA A 159 9.79 5.55 18.91
CA ALA A 159 10.68 6.71 18.91
C ALA A 159 10.19 7.86 18.00
N SER A 160 8.98 7.74 17.46
CA SER A 160 8.34 8.81 16.69
C SER A 160 7.94 9.96 17.62
N ALA A 161 8.05 11.21 17.13
CA ALA A 161 7.51 12.38 17.81
C ALA A 161 6.01 12.25 18.13
N GLN A 162 5.26 11.56 17.28
CA GLN A 162 3.88 11.16 17.53
C GLN A 162 3.49 10.06 16.54
N ALA A 163 2.90 8.98 17.01
CA ALA A 163 2.32 7.94 16.16
C ALA A 163 0.80 7.89 16.40
N LYS A 164 0.01 8.21 15.37
CA LYS A 164 -1.45 8.21 15.42
C LYS A 164 -2.00 7.29 14.33
N LEU A 165 -2.92 6.41 14.70
CA LEU A 165 -3.74 5.64 13.77
C LEU A 165 -5.13 6.27 13.71
N GLU A 166 -5.61 6.53 12.49
CA GLU A 166 -6.99 6.96 12.22
C GLU A 166 -7.70 5.90 11.39
N VAL A 167 -8.80 5.37 11.92
CA VAL A 167 -9.61 4.34 11.26
C VAL A 167 -10.78 4.99 10.55
N VAL A 168 -10.94 4.69 9.26
CA VAL A 168 -12.00 5.22 8.40
C VAL A 168 -13.07 4.15 8.19
N GLN A 169 -14.28 4.44 8.68
CA GLN A 169 -15.45 3.55 8.54
C GLN A 169 -15.87 3.45 7.06
N GLY A 170 -16.05 2.24 6.55
CA GLY A 170 -16.31 1.96 5.13
C GLY A 170 -15.10 2.08 4.21
N GLY A 171 -13.95 2.53 4.72
CA GLY A 171 -12.79 2.82 3.91
C GLY A 171 -12.14 1.58 3.29
N GLN A 172 -11.72 1.68 2.03
CA GLN A 172 -11.10 0.59 1.27
C GLN A 172 -9.56 0.67 1.29
N HIS A 173 -8.88 -0.31 0.70
CA HIS A 173 -7.42 -0.39 0.66
C HIS A 173 -6.77 0.82 -0.03
N PHE A 174 -7.31 1.27 -1.16
CA PHE A 174 -6.90 2.50 -1.84
C PHE A 174 -7.62 3.70 -1.23
N LEU A 175 -7.37 3.92 0.06
CA LEU A 175 -8.14 4.82 0.92
C LEU A 175 -8.23 6.27 0.41
N SER A 176 -7.16 6.80 -0.20
CA SER A 176 -7.18 8.14 -0.80
C SER A 176 -8.09 8.27 -2.02
N ALA A 177 -8.48 7.15 -2.62
CA ALA A 177 -9.38 7.10 -3.77
C ALA A 177 -10.81 6.72 -3.35
N SER A 178 -11.00 5.82 -2.37
CA SER A 178 -12.33 5.49 -1.84
C SER A 178 -12.90 6.58 -0.95
N ASP A 179 -12.06 7.21 -0.12
CA ASP A 179 -12.45 8.17 0.91
C ASP A 179 -11.58 9.45 0.87
N PRO A 180 -11.52 10.13 -0.28
CA PRO A 180 -10.67 11.31 -0.45
C PRO A 180 -11.01 12.42 0.55
N GLY A 181 -12.28 12.57 0.96
CA GLY A 181 -12.69 13.58 1.93
C GLY A 181 -12.03 13.39 3.30
N ALA A 182 -12.07 12.16 3.82
CA ALA A 182 -11.45 11.82 5.11
C ALA A 182 -9.93 11.97 5.03
N VAL A 183 -9.30 11.41 3.99
CA VAL A 183 -7.84 11.47 3.80
C VAL A 183 -7.35 12.91 3.65
N ASN A 184 -8.02 13.73 2.83
CA ASN A 184 -7.61 15.12 2.60
C ASN A 184 -7.73 15.95 3.88
N ALA A 185 -8.83 15.81 4.63
CA ALA A 185 -9.01 16.53 5.89
C ALA A 185 -7.93 16.19 6.92
N ALA A 186 -7.63 14.89 7.10
CA ALA A 186 -6.59 14.44 8.02
C ALA A 186 -5.19 14.88 7.58
N CYS A 187 -4.89 14.83 6.28
CA CYS A 187 -3.62 15.33 5.74
C CYS A 187 -3.42 16.83 6.01
N VAL A 188 -4.46 17.66 5.77
CA VAL A 188 -4.39 19.10 6.04
C VAL A 188 -4.15 19.35 7.54
N ALA A 189 -4.90 18.68 8.42
CA ALA A 189 -4.74 18.83 9.86
C ALA A 189 -3.33 18.41 10.33
N PHE A 190 -2.81 17.30 9.79
CA PHE A 190 -1.45 16.84 10.09
C PHE A 190 -0.38 17.84 9.63
N LEU A 191 -0.51 18.37 8.41
CA LEU A 191 0.40 19.39 7.91
C LEU A 191 0.34 20.67 8.75
N GLN A 192 -0.85 21.13 9.14
CA GLN A 192 -0.99 22.30 10.01
C GLN A 192 -0.32 22.12 11.38
N ALA A 193 -0.36 20.91 11.93
CA ALA A 193 0.27 20.60 13.22
C ALA A 193 1.80 20.49 13.16
N TRP A 194 2.37 20.09 12.01
CA TRP A 194 3.79 19.68 11.91
C TRP A 194 4.60 20.40 10.83
N ASN A 195 4.01 21.35 10.09
CA ASN A 195 4.71 22.19 9.12
C ASN A 195 5.33 23.42 9.82
N THR A 196 6.23 23.15 10.76
CA THR A 196 7.04 24.14 11.49
C THR A 196 8.50 24.10 11.09
#